data_AF-J9EAG0-F1
#
_entry.id   AF-J9EAG0-F1
#
_cell.length_a   1.000
_cell.length_b   1.000
_cell.length_c   1.000
_cell.angle_alpha   90.00
_cell.angle_beta   90.00
_cell.angle_gamma   90.00
#
_symmetry.space_group_name_H-M   'P 1'
#
loop_
_entity.id
_entity.type
_entity.pdbx_description
1 polymer ?
#
loop_
_entity_poly.entity_id
_entity_poly.type
_entity_poly.pdbx_seq_one_letter_code
_entity_poly.pdbx_strand_id
1 'polypeptide(L)'
;MDYRVKSFDGNKSTEDLKKERHHLEYFKRNRKIDQRILDELTGCDARILIEFEDELDRSGNFDLIFPTAETIDYVKYYNSPLTYSNLLLAQWQVEQEARGREIGIGILEDISSKSEHFADTDIFENASS
;
A
#
# COMPACT_ATOMS: atom_id res chain seq x y z
N MET A 1 -0.60 -19.13 -15.83
CA MET A 1 -0.21 -17.73 -15.59
C MET A 1 -0.51 -17.42 -14.14
N ASP A 2 0.53 -17.21 -13.33
CA ASP A 2 0.37 -16.83 -11.92
C ASP A 2 0.24 -15.31 -11.88
N TYR A 3 -0.99 -14.81 -11.73
CA TYR A 3 -1.30 -13.38 -11.66
C TYR A 3 -0.99 -12.78 -10.28
N ARG A 4 -0.29 -13.53 -9.42
CA ARG A 4 0.18 -12.99 -8.14
C ARG A 4 1.18 -11.88 -8.41
N VAL A 5 0.80 -10.67 -8.00
CA VAL A 5 1.77 -9.60 -7.72
C VAL A 5 2.81 -10.22 -6.78
N LYS A 6 4.05 -10.33 -7.27
CA LYS A 6 5.16 -10.81 -6.44
C LYS A 6 5.24 -9.84 -5.28
N SER A 7 5.01 -10.31 -4.06
CA SER A 7 5.27 -9.51 -2.86
C SER A 7 6.72 -9.02 -2.96
N PHE A 8 6.91 -7.71 -3.11
CA PHE A 8 8.23 -7.10 -3.09
C PHE A 8 8.68 -7.06 -1.63
N ASP A 9 8.98 -8.23 -1.06
CA ASP A 9 9.43 -8.42 0.32
C ASP A 9 10.94 -8.14 0.48
N GLY A 10 11.57 -7.50 -0.52
CA GLY A 10 13.02 -7.36 -0.59
C GLY A 10 13.65 -6.55 0.55
N ASN A 11 12.92 -5.60 1.15
CA ASN A 11 13.44 -4.69 2.18
C ASN A 11 12.36 -4.25 3.20
N LYS A 12 11.42 -5.12 3.59
CA LYS A 12 10.47 -4.77 4.67
C LYS A 12 11.17 -4.83 6.03
N SER A 13 11.13 -3.73 6.78
CA SER A 13 11.61 -3.71 8.16
C SER A 13 10.78 -4.66 9.03
N THR A 14 11.34 -5.07 10.17
CA THR A 14 10.61 -5.83 11.17
C THR A 14 9.36 -5.08 11.68
N GLU A 15 9.37 -3.75 11.58
CA GLU A 15 8.24 -2.89 11.94
C GLU A 15 7.13 -2.96 10.90
N ASP A 16 7.47 -2.94 9.60
CA ASP A 16 6.52 -3.12 8.50
C ASP A 16 5.79 -4.46 8.65
N LEU A 17 6.53 -5.55 8.83
CA LEU A 17 5.95 -6.89 8.96
C LEU A 17 5.06 -7.05 10.20
N LYS A 18 5.36 -6.32 11.28
CA LYS A 18 4.51 -6.30 12.48
C LYS A 18 3.21 -5.53 12.22
N LYS A 19 3.31 -4.37 11.57
CA LYS A 19 2.14 -3.56 11.18
C LYS A 19 1.23 -4.34 10.22
N GLU A 20 1.79 -4.95 9.18
CA GLU A 20 1.06 -5.77 8.22
C GLU A 20 0.27 -6.89 8.92
N ARG A 21 0.96 -7.63 9.80
CA ARG A 21 0.35 -8.72 10.56
C ARG A 21 -0.76 -8.23 11.48
N HIS A 22 -0.54 -7.11 12.17
CA HIS A 22 -1.51 -6.54 13.08
C HIS A 22 -2.83 -6.20 12.36
N HIS A 23 -2.77 -5.47 11.25
CA HIS A 23 -3.97 -5.07 10.51
C HIS A 23 -4.65 -6.26 9.82
N LEU A 24 -3.88 -7.25 9.34
CA LEU A 24 -4.45 -8.48 8.79
C LEU A 24 -5.20 -9.29 9.86
N GLU A 25 -4.63 -9.43 11.06
CA GLU A 25 -5.31 -10.10 12.18
C GLU A 25 -6.54 -9.33 12.65
N TYR A 26 -6.47 -8.00 12.72
CA TYR A 26 -7.62 -7.15 13.03
C TYR A 26 -8.75 -7.36 12.03
N PHE A 27 -8.43 -7.33 10.73
CA PHE A 27 -9.43 -7.57 9.68
C PHE A 27 -10.02 -8.99 9.77
N LYS A 28 -9.19 -10.01 10.01
CA LYS A 28 -9.65 -11.39 10.16
C LYS A 28 -10.63 -11.55 11.32
N ARG A 29 -10.39 -10.85 12.42
CA ARG A 29 -11.24 -10.90 13.63
C ARG A 29 -12.50 -10.05 13.51
N ASN A 30 -12.38 -8.83 12.99
CA ASN A 30 -13.44 -7.82 13.03
C ASN A 30 -14.19 -7.70 11.70
N ARG A 31 -13.66 -8.30 10.62
CA ARG A 31 -14.19 -8.21 9.25
C ARG A 31 -14.37 -6.77 8.77
N LYS A 32 -13.53 -5.88 9.29
CA LYS A 32 -13.50 -4.44 9.04
C LYS A 32 -12.05 -3.98 8.96
N ILE A 33 -11.80 -3.00 8.12
CA ILE A 33 -10.48 -2.37 8.00
C ILE A 33 -10.29 -1.42 9.18
N ASP A 34 -9.08 -1.43 9.75
CA ASP A 34 -8.70 -0.49 10.78
C ASP A 34 -8.29 0.83 10.12
N GLN A 35 -8.96 1.92 10.47
CA GLN A 35 -8.67 3.26 9.92
C GLN A 35 -7.26 3.73 10.28
N ARG A 36 -6.71 3.22 11.40
CA ARG A 36 -5.37 3.54 11.88
C ARG A 36 -4.23 3.02 10.99
N ILE A 37 -4.55 2.22 9.98
CA ILE A 37 -3.57 1.77 8.98
C ILE A 37 -2.89 2.95 8.25
N LEU A 38 -3.55 4.10 8.17
CA LEU A 38 -3.01 5.34 7.58
C LEU A 38 -2.36 6.28 8.61
N ASP A 39 -2.52 6.05 9.92
CA ASP A 39 -1.98 6.96 10.94
C ASP A 39 -0.44 6.92 11.00
N GLU A 40 0.14 5.74 10.81
CA GLU A 40 1.59 5.50 10.87
C GLU A 40 2.09 4.93 9.54
N LEU A 41 2.05 5.70 8.46
CA LEU A 41 2.56 5.24 7.15
C LEU A 41 4.06 4.96 7.20
N THR A 42 4.43 3.72 6.89
CA THR A 42 5.84 3.35 6.73
C THR A 42 6.32 3.64 5.32
N GLY A 43 7.65 3.59 5.10
CA GLY A 43 8.21 3.77 3.76
C GLY A 43 7.69 2.74 2.74
N CYS A 44 7.42 1.50 3.20
CA CYS A 44 6.80 0.48 2.37
C CYS A 44 5.34 0.82 2.02
N ASP A 45 4.56 1.33 2.98
CA ASP A 45 3.19 1.76 2.75
C ASP A 45 3.15 2.91 1.73
N ALA A 46 3.97 3.93 1.95
CA ALA A 46 4.04 5.10 1.08
C ALA A 46 4.40 4.70 -0.35
N ARG A 47 5.33 3.76 -0.54
CA ARG A 47 5.68 3.25 -1.86
C ARG A 47 4.51 2.55 -2.55
N ILE A 48 3.76 1.70 -1.84
CA ILE A 48 2.56 1.04 -2.38
C ILE A 48 1.52 2.10 -2.79
N LEU A 49 1.32 3.12 -1.97
CA LEU A 49 0.37 4.21 -2.26
C LEU A 49 0.80 5.06 -3.46
N ILE A 50 2.09 5.40 -3.55
CA ILE A 50 2.66 6.15 -4.68
C ILE A 50 2.52 5.35 -5.98
N GLU A 51 2.92 4.07 -5.98
CA GLU A 51 2.80 3.20 -7.16
C GLU A 51 1.35 3.08 -7.62
N PHE A 52 0.41 3.00 -6.67
CA PHE A 52 -1.01 2.94 -6.96
C PHE A 52 -1.57 4.25 -7.53
N GLU A 53 -1.22 5.42 -6.96
CA GLU A 53 -1.68 6.71 -7.50
C GLU A 53 -1.11 6.97 -8.90
N ASP A 54 0.15 6.58 -9.16
CA ASP A 54 0.77 6.66 -10.49
C ASP A 54 0.14 5.66 -11.50
N GLU A 55 -0.27 4.47 -11.07
CA GLU A 55 -1.06 3.55 -11.91
C GLU A 55 -2.46 4.12 -12.20
N LEU A 56 -3.09 4.75 -11.21
CA LEU A 56 -4.40 5.35 -11.33
C LEU A 56 -4.39 6.55 -12.29
N ASP A 57 -3.38 7.42 -12.22
CA ASP A 57 -3.20 8.54 -13.15
C ASP A 57 -2.96 8.04 -14.59
N ARG A 58 -2.19 6.96 -14.74
CA ARG A 58 -1.89 6.32 -16.04
C ARG A 58 -2.98 5.37 -16.54
N SER A 59 -4.07 5.21 -15.80
CA SER A 59 -5.15 4.25 -16.11
C SER A 59 -5.87 4.58 -17.42
N GLY A 60 -5.86 5.83 -17.88
CA GLY A 60 -6.40 6.23 -19.18
C GLY A 60 -7.89 5.89 -19.33
N ASN A 61 -8.20 4.82 -20.08
CA ASN A 61 -9.57 4.33 -20.31
C ASN A 61 -9.98 3.18 -19.37
N PHE A 62 -9.14 2.83 -18.38
CA PHE A 62 -9.47 1.83 -17.38
C PHE A 62 -10.05 2.51 -16.14
N ASP A 63 -11.17 1.98 -15.64
CA ASP A 63 -11.77 2.43 -14.40
C ASP A 63 -11.32 1.57 -13.22
N LEU A 64 -10.99 2.22 -12.11
CA LEU A 64 -10.76 1.55 -10.84
C LEU A 64 -12.07 1.02 -10.28
N ILE A 65 -12.35 -0.26 -10.51
CA ILE A 65 -13.56 -0.93 -9.98
C ILE A 65 -13.39 -1.40 -8.53
N PHE A 66 -12.15 -1.63 -8.09
CA PHE A 66 -11.80 -2.05 -6.74
C PHE A 66 -10.32 -1.79 -6.43
N PRO A 67 -9.99 -1.33 -5.21
CA PRO A 67 -10.91 -0.89 -4.16
C PRO A 67 -11.43 0.53 -4.43
N THR A 68 -12.69 0.81 -4.08
CA THR A 68 -13.29 2.16 -4.05
C THR A 68 -14.02 2.35 -2.72
N ALA A 69 -14.37 3.59 -2.36
CA ALA A 69 -15.13 3.85 -1.13
C ALA A 69 -16.46 3.08 -1.07
N GLU A 70 -17.07 2.80 -2.22
CA GLU A 70 -18.32 2.03 -2.32
C GLU A 70 -18.08 0.51 -2.36
N THR A 71 -16.97 0.06 -2.96
CA THR A 71 -16.65 -1.37 -3.14
C THR A 71 -15.77 -1.96 -2.04
N ILE A 72 -15.38 -1.15 -1.04
CA ILE A 72 -14.59 -1.58 0.14
C ILE A 72 -15.26 -2.71 0.92
N ASP A 73 -16.59 -2.71 0.94
CA ASP A 73 -17.38 -3.72 1.62
C ASP A 73 -17.20 -5.11 0.99
N TYR A 74 -16.75 -5.18 -0.27
CA TYR A 74 -16.46 -6.45 -0.95
C TYR A 74 -15.16 -7.12 -0.49
N VAL A 75 -14.29 -6.41 0.23
CA VAL A 75 -13.08 -6.98 0.84
C VAL A 75 -13.44 -8.19 1.72
N LYS A 76 -14.61 -8.19 2.36
CA LYS A 76 -15.08 -9.33 3.18
C LYS A 76 -15.30 -10.60 2.35
N TYR A 77 -15.60 -10.51 1.06
CA TYR A 77 -15.83 -11.69 0.21
C TYR A 77 -14.53 -12.33 -0.30
N TYR A 78 -13.36 -11.74 -0.03
CA TYR A 78 -12.09 -12.38 -0.36
C TYR A 78 -11.89 -13.66 0.47
N ASN A 79 -11.85 -14.80 -0.23
CA ASN A 79 -11.69 -16.14 0.34
C ASN A 79 -10.22 -16.62 0.43
N SER A 80 -9.25 -15.70 0.32
CA SER A 80 -7.77 -15.88 0.49
C SER A 80 -6.94 -15.91 -0.82
N PRO A 81 -5.70 -15.37 -0.81
CA PRO A 81 -5.09 -14.57 0.26
C PRO A 81 -5.51 -13.10 0.14
N LEU A 82 -6.08 -12.56 1.23
CA LEU A 82 -6.24 -11.13 1.40
C LEU A 82 -4.86 -10.54 1.69
N THR A 83 -4.39 -9.64 0.85
CA THR A 83 -3.11 -8.96 1.00
C THR A 83 -3.27 -7.71 1.83
N TYR A 84 -2.22 -7.35 2.58
CA TYR A 84 -2.19 -6.11 3.36
C TYR A 84 -2.38 -4.88 2.47
N SER A 85 -1.74 -4.87 1.29
CA SER A 85 -1.90 -3.80 0.29
C SER A 85 -3.36 -3.54 -0.07
N ASN A 86 -4.20 -4.58 -0.19
CA ASN A 86 -5.62 -4.39 -0.48
C ASN A 86 -6.35 -3.64 0.65
N LEU A 87 -5.98 -3.89 1.92
CA LEU A 87 -6.56 -3.17 3.07
C LEU A 87 -6.08 -1.72 3.09
N LEU A 88 -4.78 -1.51 2.84
CA LEU A 88 -4.17 -0.18 2.78
C LEU A 88 -4.80 0.67 1.68
N LEU A 89 -4.87 0.15 0.46
CA LEU A 89 -5.47 0.83 -0.70
C LEU A 89 -6.95 1.12 -0.50
N ALA A 90 -7.68 0.18 0.11
CA ALA A 90 -9.08 0.39 0.40
C ALA A 90 -9.30 1.52 1.41
N GLN A 91 -8.53 1.54 2.50
CA GLN A 91 -8.62 2.65 3.45
C GLN A 91 -8.17 3.97 2.83
N TRP A 92 -7.13 3.94 1.99
CA TRP A 92 -6.65 5.11 1.26
C TRP A 92 -7.73 5.75 0.39
N GLN A 93 -8.50 4.93 -0.36
CA GLN A 93 -9.60 5.42 -1.20
C GLN A 93 -10.69 6.10 -0.37
N VAL A 94 -11.02 5.56 0.80
CA VAL A 94 -11.98 6.20 1.72
C VAL A 94 -11.45 7.55 2.20
N GLU A 95 -10.15 7.65 2.49
CA GLU A 95 -9.52 8.91 2.91
C GLU A 95 -9.51 9.95 1.78
N GLN A 96 -9.21 9.54 0.54
CA GLN A 96 -9.21 10.44 -0.62
C GLN A 96 -10.60 10.98 -0.93
N GLU A 97 -11.64 10.14 -0.81
CA GLU A 97 -13.04 10.57 -0.97
C GLU A 97 -13.44 11.59 0.12
N ALA A 98 -12.94 11.42 1.34
CA ALA A 98 -13.30 12.27 2.48
C ALA A 98 -12.55 13.63 2.49
N ARG A 99 -11.29 13.65 2.07
CA ARG A 99 -10.40 14.83 2.23
C ARG A 99 -9.92 15.44 0.92
N GLY A 100 -10.10 14.77 -0.21
CA GLY A 100 -9.58 15.18 -1.50
C GLY A 100 -8.23 14.53 -1.81
N ARG A 101 -8.05 14.14 -3.08
CA ARG A 101 -6.87 13.41 -3.57
C ARG A 101 -5.58 14.25 -3.48
N GLU A 102 -5.71 15.57 -3.62
CA GLU A 102 -4.61 16.52 -3.53
C GLU A 102 -3.94 16.51 -2.14
N ILE A 103 -4.71 16.30 -1.06
CA ILE A 103 -4.17 16.26 0.29
C ILE A 103 -3.39 14.97 0.51
N GLY A 104 -3.92 13.84 0.02
CA GLY A 104 -3.24 12.57 0.09
C GLY A 104 -1.91 12.58 -0.66
N ILE A 105 -1.90 13.08 -1.90
CA ILE A 105 -0.68 13.21 -2.69
C ILE A 105 0.36 14.06 -1.95
N GLY A 106 -0.03 15.20 -1.35
CA GLY A 106 0.89 16.02 -0.57
C GLY A 106 1.51 15.31 0.65
N ILE A 107 0.76 14.41 1.30
CA ILE A 107 1.30 13.56 2.38
C ILE A 107 2.33 12.57 1.84
N LEU A 108 2.03 11.94 0.70
CA LEU A 108 2.95 11.00 0.06
C LEU A 108 4.24 11.68 -0.42
N GLU A 109 4.14 12.89 -0.97
CA GLU A 109 5.29 13.71 -1.35
C GLU A 109 6.16 14.06 -0.14
N ASP A 110 5.56 14.48 0.98
CA ASP A 110 6.28 14.78 2.21
C ASP A 110 6.98 13.54 2.80
N ILE A 111 6.32 12.38 2.79
CA ILE A 111 6.93 11.11 3.21
C ILE A 111 8.05 10.72 2.24
N SER A 112 7.85 10.89 0.93
CA SER A 112 8.86 10.57 -0.09
C SER A 112 10.12 11.42 0.09
N SER A 113 9.96 12.75 0.25
CA SER A 113 11.07 13.67 0.53
C SER A 113 11.77 13.38 1.85
N LYS A 114 11.05 12.93 2.88
CA LYS A 114 11.66 12.48 4.15
C LYS A 114 12.35 11.13 4.05
N SER A 115 11.92 10.28 3.11
CA SER A 115 12.44 8.94 2.85
C SER A 115 13.63 8.91 1.89
N GLU A 116 14.23 10.07 1.57
CA GLU A 116 15.30 10.31 0.58
C GLU A 116 16.58 9.44 0.70
N HIS A 117 16.62 8.44 1.58
CA HIS A 117 17.73 7.48 1.69
C HIS A 117 17.32 6.01 1.91
N PHE A 118 16.35 5.49 1.14
CA PHE A 118 16.26 4.03 0.87
C PHE A 118 16.60 3.66 -0.58
N ALA A 119 17.27 4.58 -1.28
CA ALA A 119 18.10 4.24 -2.42
C ALA A 119 19.56 4.22 -1.97
N ASP A 120 19.95 3.23 -1.16
CA ASP A 120 21.30 2.72 -1.33
C ASP A 120 21.42 1.25 -0.89
N THR A 121 21.54 0.39 -1.89
CA THR A 121 22.38 -0.79 -1.76
C THR A 121 23.10 -0.94 -3.09
N ASP A 122 24.04 -0.03 -3.36
CA ASP A 122 25.16 -0.34 -4.25
C ASP A 122 26.01 -1.44 -3.60
N ILE A 123 25.66 -2.71 -3.82
CA ILE A 123 26.56 -3.84 -3.57
C ILE A 123 26.32 -4.99 -4.57
N PHE A 124 26.40 -4.72 -5.88
CA PHE A 124 27.09 -5.70 -6.74
C PHE A 124 28.59 -5.50 -6.52
N GLU A 125 29.02 -6.14 -5.44
CA GLU A 125 30.39 -6.42 -5.08
C GLU A 125 31.21 -6.80 -6.34
N ASN A 126 32.18 -5.95 -6.64
CA ASN A 126 33.54 -6.37 -6.94
C ASN A 126 33.68 -7.71 -7.69
N ALA A 127 33.48 -7.67 -9.00
CA ALA A 127 34.17 -8.60 -9.90
C ALA A 127 35.40 -7.90 -10.49
N SER A 128 36.37 -7.56 -9.64
CA SER A 128 37.76 -7.51 -10.08
C SER A 128 38.29 -8.94 -10.16
N SER A 129 38.48 -9.44 -11.38
CA SER A 129 39.64 -10.24 -11.80
C SER A 129 39.70 -10.28 -13.33
#